data_AF-K2BNW6-F1
#
_entry.id   AF-K2BNW6-F1
#
_cell.length_a   1.000
_cell.length_b   1.000
_cell.length_c   1.000
_cell.angle_alpha   90.00
_cell.angle_beta   90.00
_cell.angle_gamma   90.00
#
_symmetry.space_group_name_H-M   'P 1'
#
loop_
_entity.id
_entity.type
_entity.pdbx_description
1 polymer ?
#
loop_
_entity_poly.entity_id
_entity_poly.type
_entity_poly.pdbx_seq_one_letter_code
_entity_poly.pdbx_strand_id
1 'polypeptide(L)'
;MALTKIGFINSFNLPYDGFTKHTELDDDIGFSTKKYIAPSLRKKLGIPNDKKYVTFIHVYLPKDKLENDQIPLIIRAELTEERDGKFFITDKYIKNRRLEPINLISRDEYFYDKEKNYFYDKKNNKIQAIEILNQIYDLHTKTSKTFGGLSLRSRILQREIQAGTYKQLALLLQWFLHISSGEKVQFDLVEQEVKPERSNQRNLINTNITEEKPAQINFFGYIIAKRTILFYSSIHLIFYVLFFFKRINIPLLNTILNNAFLTALYVILTLGIFENIFDTKLPPLIKNCTSKLWKKHYQAVFKSIKI
;
A
#
# COMPACT_ATOMS: atom_id res chain seq x y z
N MET A 1 -43.21 0.93 8.81
CA MET A 1 -43.11 0.86 7.33
C MET A 1 -41.86 0.04 7.01
N ALA A 2 -41.93 -0.98 6.15
CA ALA A 2 -40.76 -1.82 5.86
C ALA A 2 -39.74 -1.04 5.01
N LEU A 3 -38.44 -1.14 5.36
CA LEU A 3 -37.35 -0.57 4.57
C LEU A 3 -37.36 -1.18 3.16
N THR A 4 -37.68 -0.39 2.14
CA THR A 4 -37.56 -0.83 0.74
C THR A 4 -36.28 -0.28 0.13
N LYS A 5 -35.51 -1.15 -0.55
CA LYS A 5 -34.28 -0.76 -1.28
C LYS A 5 -34.53 0.45 -2.19
N ILE A 6 -35.66 0.42 -2.90
CA ILE A 6 -36.10 1.49 -3.81
C ILE A 6 -36.39 2.79 -3.05
N GLY A 7 -37.05 2.74 -1.89
CA GLY A 7 -37.38 3.93 -1.09
C GLY A 7 -36.13 4.66 -0.59
N PHE A 8 -35.15 3.91 -0.10
CA PHE A 8 -33.86 4.44 0.31
C PHE A 8 -33.12 5.12 -0.86
N ILE A 9 -32.99 4.43 -1.99
CA ILE A 9 -32.27 4.97 -3.16
C ILE A 9 -32.97 6.22 -3.71
N ASN A 10 -34.31 6.21 -3.79
CA ASN A 10 -35.08 7.34 -4.30
C ASN A 10 -35.03 8.58 -3.40
N SER A 11 -34.76 8.43 -2.10
CA SER A 11 -34.62 9.57 -1.18
C SER A 11 -33.46 10.51 -1.52
N PHE A 12 -32.48 10.06 -2.31
CA PHE A 12 -31.38 10.89 -2.80
C PHE A 12 -31.75 11.73 -4.03
N ASN A 13 -32.89 11.44 -4.68
CA ASN A 13 -33.44 12.18 -5.82
C ASN A 13 -32.42 12.45 -6.96
N LEU A 14 -31.69 11.41 -7.38
CA LEU A 14 -30.69 11.50 -8.45
C LEU A 14 -31.32 11.32 -9.85
N PRO A 15 -30.83 12.02 -10.90
CA PRO A 15 -29.66 12.90 -10.95
C PRO A 15 -29.92 14.31 -10.38
N TYR A 16 -28.96 14.85 -9.64
CA TYR A 16 -29.02 16.21 -9.09
C TYR A 16 -27.60 16.74 -8.83
N ASP A 17 -27.39 18.06 -8.89
CA ASP A 17 -26.12 18.74 -8.58
C ASP A 17 -24.86 18.08 -9.22
N GLY A 18 -24.98 17.70 -10.50
CA GLY A 18 -23.89 17.09 -11.27
C GLY A 18 -23.59 15.62 -10.95
N PHE A 19 -24.35 15.00 -10.03
CA PHE A 19 -24.35 13.55 -9.84
C PHE A 19 -25.22 12.87 -10.90
N THR A 20 -24.76 11.74 -11.42
CA THR A 20 -25.52 10.95 -12.39
C THR A 20 -26.65 10.17 -11.73
N LYS A 21 -27.51 9.56 -12.57
CA LYS A 21 -28.46 8.54 -12.11
C LYS A 21 -27.72 7.46 -11.31
N HIS A 22 -28.40 6.96 -10.29
CA HIS A 22 -27.89 5.88 -9.46
C HIS A 22 -27.82 4.56 -10.24
N THR A 23 -26.85 3.72 -9.89
CA THR A 23 -26.80 2.31 -10.27
C THR A 23 -26.98 1.49 -9.00
N GLU A 24 -27.96 0.59 -8.99
CA GLU A 24 -28.20 -0.26 -7.82
C GLU A 24 -27.00 -1.17 -7.55
N LEU A 25 -26.76 -1.48 -6.28
CA LEU A 25 -25.85 -2.55 -5.90
C LEU A 25 -26.60 -3.87 -5.90
N ASP A 26 -26.03 -4.91 -6.50
CA ASP A 26 -26.66 -6.23 -6.59
C ASP A 26 -26.83 -6.87 -5.20
N ASP A 27 -25.77 -6.80 -4.38
CA ASP A 27 -25.71 -7.52 -3.11
C ASP A 27 -26.08 -6.70 -1.87
N ASP A 28 -26.17 -5.37 -1.95
CA ASP A 28 -26.38 -4.49 -0.78
C ASP A 28 -27.60 -3.55 -0.93
N ILE A 29 -28.17 -3.11 0.20
CA ILE A 29 -29.16 -2.01 0.19
C ILE A 29 -28.40 -0.70 0.00
N GLY A 30 -28.20 -0.34 -1.26
CA GLY A 30 -27.40 0.81 -1.63
C GLY A 30 -27.35 1.07 -3.12
N PHE A 31 -26.57 2.08 -3.48
CA PHE A 31 -26.36 2.48 -4.86
C PHE A 31 -24.95 3.08 -5.06
N SER A 32 -24.57 3.19 -6.32
CA SER A 32 -23.43 4.01 -6.76
C SER A 32 -23.91 5.18 -7.62
N THR A 33 -23.18 6.29 -7.55
CA THR A 33 -23.34 7.43 -8.46
C THR A 33 -21.97 8.00 -8.80
N LYS A 34 -21.87 8.75 -9.89
CA LYS A 34 -20.63 9.43 -10.27
C LYS A 34 -20.85 10.92 -10.46
N LYS A 35 -19.81 11.70 -10.16
CA LYS A 35 -19.71 13.13 -10.45
C LYS A 35 -18.48 13.36 -11.31
N TYR A 36 -18.68 13.98 -12.47
CA TYR A 36 -17.56 14.33 -13.35
C TYR A 36 -16.68 15.37 -12.69
N ILE A 37 -15.37 15.22 -12.87
CA ILE A 37 -14.39 16.17 -12.34
C ILE A 37 -14.55 17.51 -13.06
N ALA A 38 -14.67 18.59 -12.29
CA ALA A 38 -14.73 19.94 -12.83
C ALA A 38 -13.49 20.26 -13.70
N PRO A 39 -13.62 21.01 -14.82
CA PRO A 39 -12.50 21.33 -15.70
C PRO A 39 -11.30 22.00 -14.98
N SER A 40 -11.59 22.81 -13.97
CA SER A 40 -10.57 23.47 -13.13
C SER A 40 -9.75 22.46 -12.32
N LEU A 41 -10.40 21.45 -11.74
CA LEU A 41 -9.74 20.37 -11.00
C LEU A 41 -8.93 19.48 -11.95
N ARG A 42 -9.49 19.13 -13.12
CA ARG A 42 -8.77 18.39 -14.17
C ARG A 42 -7.46 19.07 -14.55
N LYS A 43 -7.50 20.39 -14.81
CA LYS A 43 -6.31 21.19 -15.14
C LYS A 43 -5.29 21.17 -13.99
N LYS A 44 -5.74 21.31 -12.75
CA LYS A 44 -4.87 21.25 -11.56
C LYS A 44 -4.20 19.88 -11.41
N LEU A 45 -4.89 18.79 -11.72
CA LEU A 45 -4.34 17.43 -11.64
C LEU A 45 -3.41 17.09 -12.82
N GLY A 46 -3.49 17.85 -13.91
CA GLY A 46 -2.70 17.63 -15.12
C GLY A 46 -3.12 16.39 -15.91
N ILE A 47 -4.40 16.01 -15.83
CA ILE A 47 -4.96 14.85 -16.50
C ILE A 47 -5.05 15.11 -18.03
N PRO A 48 -4.49 14.23 -18.88
CA PRO A 48 -4.59 14.31 -20.35
C PRO A 48 -6.04 14.35 -20.84
N ASN A 49 -6.33 15.06 -21.94
CA ASN A 49 -7.70 15.28 -22.44
C ASN A 49 -8.44 14.00 -22.89
N ASP A 50 -7.70 12.98 -23.31
CA ASP A 50 -8.22 11.67 -23.74
C ASP A 50 -8.67 10.79 -22.57
N LYS A 51 -8.28 11.12 -21.33
CA LYS A 51 -8.62 10.33 -20.14
C LYS A 51 -9.88 10.83 -19.45
N LYS A 52 -10.78 9.93 -19.10
CA LYS A 52 -12.02 10.26 -18.37
C LYS A 52 -11.84 9.85 -16.92
N TYR A 53 -11.87 10.83 -16.03
CA TYR A 53 -11.83 10.60 -14.60
C TYR A 53 -13.12 11.13 -13.95
N VAL A 54 -13.62 10.37 -12.99
CA VAL A 54 -14.82 10.70 -12.21
C VAL A 54 -14.57 10.48 -10.73
N THR A 55 -15.32 11.18 -9.90
CA THR A 55 -15.48 10.80 -8.50
C THR A 55 -16.63 9.80 -8.43
N PHE A 56 -16.30 8.56 -8.10
CA PHE A 56 -17.24 7.47 -7.93
C PHE A 56 -17.63 7.37 -6.44
N ILE A 57 -18.92 7.40 -6.15
CA ILE A 57 -19.45 7.37 -4.78
C ILE A 57 -20.38 6.17 -4.61
N HIS A 58 -20.09 5.34 -3.61
CA HIS A 58 -20.96 4.28 -3.16
C HIS A 58 -21.60 4.65 -1.84
N VAL A 59 -22.92 4.45 -1.74
CA VAL A 59 -23.68 4.62 -0.51
C VAL A 59 -24.43 3.33 -0.24
N TYR A 60 -24.26 2.75 0.94
CA TYR A 60 -24.99 1.55 1.33
C TYR A 60 -25.23 1.47 2.84
N LEU A 61 -26.25 0.69 3.19
CA LEU A 61 -26.59 0.34 4.56
C LEU A 61 -25.93 -1.01 4.94
N PRO A 62 -25.20 -1.09 6.05
CA PRO A 62 -24.62 -2.34 6.52
C PRO A 62 -25.71 -3.33 6.92
N LYS A 63 -25.71 -4.52 6.31
CA LYS A 63 -26.68 -5.60 6.56
C LYS A 63 -26.82 -5.96 8.05
N ASP A 64 -25.70 -5.95 8.79
CA ASP A 64 -25.63 -6.27 10.22
C ASP A 64 -26.25 -5.20 11.14
N LYS A 65 -26.71 -4.07 10.60
CA LYS A 65 -27.31 -2.97 11.35
C LYS A 65 -28.72 -2.63 10.91
N LEU A 66 -29.33 -3.40 10.01
CA LEU A 66 -30.67 -3.13 9.48
C LEU A 66 -31.79 -3.24 10.54
N GLU A 67 -31.54 -4.01 11.61
CA GLU A 67 -32.48 -4.15 12.72
C GLU A 67 -32.56 -2.89 13.59
N ASN A 68 -31.55 -2.03 13.58
CA ASN A 68 -31.55 -0.78 14.32
C ASN A 68 -32.57 0.22 13.76
N ASP A 69 -33.09 1.10 14.60
CA ASP A 69 -34.00 2.19 14.17
C ASP A 69 -33.26 3.25 13.36
N GLN A 70 -32.04 3.58 13.81
CA GLN A 70 -31.08 4.41 13.09
C GLN A 70 -29.94 3.53 12.56
N ILE A 71 -29.85 3.44 11.23
CA ILE A 71 -28.88 2.61 10.53
C ILE A 71 -27.73 3.49 10.06
N PRO A 72 -26.47 3.22 10.45
CA PRO A 72 -25.33 4.01 9.99
C PRO A 72 -25.13 3.84 8.49
N LEU A 73 -24.86 4.93 7.78
CA LEU A 73 -24.48 4.91 6.38
C LEU A 73 -23.01 4.60 6.23
N ILE A 74 -22.69 3.74 5.27
CA ILE A 74 -21.31 3.58 4.80
C ILE A 74 -21.21 4.23 3.43
N ILE A 75 -20.33 5.23 3.34
CA ILE A 75 -20.12 5.99 2.11
C ILE A 75 -18.67 5.89 1.69
N ARG A 76 -18.42 5.45 0.47
CA ARG A 76 -17.08 5.42 -0.14
C ARG A 76 -17.03 6.40 -1.28
N ALA A 77 -15.97 7.21 -1.35
CA ALA A 77 -15.74 8.12 -2.47
C ALA A 77 -14.32 7.93 -2.98
N GLU A 78 -14.19 7.64 -4.27
CA GLU A 78 -12.94 7.28 -4.91
C GLU A 78 -12.77 8.03 -6.23
N LEU A 79 -11.51 8.37 -6.54
CA LEU A 79 -11.16 8.92 -7.84
C LEU A 79 -10.84 7.77 -8.80
N THR A 80 -11.54 7.70 -9.93
CA THR A 80 -11.45 6.53 -10.82
C THR A 80 -11.34 6.95 -12.28
N GLU A 81 -10.53 6.22 -13.07
CA GLU A 81 -10.55 6.32 -14.53
C GLU A 81 -11.73 5.50 -15.07
N GLU A 82 -12.57 6.11 -15.89
CA GLU A 82 -13.63 5.44 -16.64
C GLU A 82 -13.08 4.99 -18.00
N ARG A 83 -13.00 3.68 -18.21
CA ARG A 83 -12.52 3.05 -19.46
C ARG A 83 -13.42 1.87 -19.83
N ASP A 84 -13.92 1.86 -21.06
CA ASP A 84 -14.78 0.79 -21.60
C ASP A 84 -15.98 0.43 -20.69
N GLY A 85 -16.59 1.46 -20.08
CA GLY A 85 -17.72 1.30 -19.16
C GLY A 85 -17.36 0.79 -17.75
N LYS A 86 -16.06 0.59 -17.47
CA LYS A 86 -15.54 0.13 -16.17
C LYS A 86 -14.78 1.25 -15.45
N PHE A 87 -14.67 1.11 -14.13
CA PHE A 87 -14.01 2.07 -13.24
C PHE A 87 -12.76 1.45 -12.62
N PHE A 88 -11.62 2.12 -12.77
CA PHE A 88 -10.33 1.64 -12.27
C PHE A 88 -9.74 2.66 -11.30
N ILE A 89 -9.24 2.18 -10.16
CA ILE A 89 -8.46 3.00 -9.22
C ILE A 89 -7.03 3.05 -9.76
N THR A 90 -6.68 4.16 -10.42
CA THR A 90 -5.36 4.36 -11.01
C THR A 90 -4.93 5.81 -10.92
N ASP A 91 -3.65 6.03 -10.61
CA ASP A 91 -3.01 7.34 -10.54
C ASP A 91 -2.05 7.59 -11.72
N LYS A 92 -2.06 6.68 -12.71
CA LYS A 92 -1.08 6.61 -13.80
C LYS A 92 -0.98 7.89 -14.62
N TYR A 93 -2.11 8.56 -14.84
CA TYR A 93 -2.22 9.73 -15.71
C TYR A 93 -2.32 11.06 -14.94
N ILE A 94 -2.23 11.02 -13.61
CA ILE A 94 -2.29 12.20 -12.74
C ILE A 94 -0.88 12.73 -12.53
N LYS A 95 -0.58 13.92 -13.07
CA LYS A 95 0.73 14.56 -12.93
C LYS A 95 0.94 15.13 -11.52
N ASN A 96 -0.09 15.80 -10.98
CA ASN A 96 0.00 16.51 -9.72
C ASN A 96 -0.63 15.73 -8.56
N ARG A 97 -0.01 14.60 -8.19
CA ARG A 97 -0.48 13.68 -7.13
C ARG A 97 -0.75 14.35 -5.77
N ARG A 98 0.02 15.38 -5.42
CA ARG A 98 -0.18 16.15 -4.17
C ARG A 98 -1.53 16.86 -4.09
N LEU A 99 -2.21 17.07 -5.21
CA LEU A 99 -3.52 17.73 -5.30
C LEU A 99 -4.64 16.71 -5.55
N GLU A 100 -4.32 15.43 -5.64
CA GLU A 100 -5.25 14.35 -5.92
C GLU A 100 -6.32 14.27 -4.82
N PRO A 101 -7.61 14.20 -5.19
CA PRO A 101 -8.68 13.83 -4.27
C PRO A 101 -8.37 12.54 -3.51
N ILE A 102 -8.74 12.50 -2.23
CA ILE A 102 -8.42 11.37 -1.36
C ILE A 102 -9.52 10.31 -1.41
N ASN A 103 -9.14 9.04 -1.49
CA ASN A 103 -10.09 7.96 -1.31
C ASN A 103 -10.62 7.97 0.14
N LEU A 104 -11.93 8.10 0.28
CA LEU A 104 -12.62 8.24 1.55
C LEU A 104 -13.51 7.05 1.83
N ILE A 105 -13.55 6.66 3.09
CA ILE A 105 -14.56 5.74 3.63
C ILE A 105 -15.13 6.41 4.88
N SER A 106 -16.32 6.97 4.75
CA SER A 106 -17.11 7.50 5.87
C SER A 106 -17.92 6.36 6.49
N ARG A 107 -17.85 6.25 7.81
CA ARG A 107 -18.63 5.31 8.63
C ARG A 107 -19.12 6.05 9.85
N ASP A 108 -20.34 5.77 10.28
CA ASP A 108 -20.91 6.30 11.52
C ASP A 108 -21.00 7.84 11.59
N GLU A 109 -20.83 8.54 10.46
CA GLU A 109 -20.97 10.00 10.35
C GLU A 109 -22.40 10.43 10.01
N TYR A 110 -23.13 9.56 9.29
CA TYR A 110 -24.50 9.79 8.87
C TYR A 110 -25.34 8.56 9.16
N PHE A 111 -26.60 8.79 9.49
CA PHE A 111 -27.54 7.76 9.91
C PHE A 111 -28.84 7.90 9.12
N TYR A 112 -29.46 6.77 8.81
CA TYR A 112 -30.75 6.70 8.15
C TYR A 112 -31.78 6.13 9.13
N ASP A 113 -32.84 6.89 9.39
CA ASP A 113 -34.00 6.48 10.19
C ASP A 113 -35.01 5.81 9.27
N LYS A 114 -35.17 4.49 9.44
CA LYS A 114 -36.03 3.65 8.58
C LYS A 114 -37.52 3.91 8.78
N GLU A 115 -37.92 4.43 9.94
CA GLU A 115 -39.34 4.68 10.25
C GLU A 115 -39.79 6.01 9.68
N LYS A 116 -38.95 7.05 9.81
CA LYS A 116 -39.26 8.42 9.38
C LYS A 116 -38.78 8.73 7.97
N ASN A 117 -37.98 7.85 7.37
CA ASN A 117 -37.32 8.06 6.08
C ASN A 117 -36.50 9.37 6.06
N TYR A 118 -35.79 9.64 7.15
CA TYR A 118 -34.96 10.84 7.33
C TYR A 118 -33.50 10.48 7.53
N PHE A 119 -32.64 11.41 7.19
CA PHE A 119 -31.22 11.31 7.44
C PHE A 119 -30.79 12.23 8.57
N TYR A 120 -29.82 11.77 9.34
CA TYR A 120 -29.24 12.48 10.46
C TYR A 120 -27.72 12.48 10.36
N ASP A 121 -27.09 13.57 10.79
CA ASP A 121 -25.65 13.58 11.06
C ASP A 121 -25.34 12.90 12.41
N LYS A 122 -24.05 12.68 12.71
CA LYS A 122 -23.62 12.12 14.00
C LYS A 122 -23.97 12.95 15.24
N LYS A 123 -24.39 14.21 15.05
CA LYS A 123 -24.88 15.09 16.11
C LYS A 123 -26.41 15.05 16.23
N ASN A 124 -27.04 14.12 15.51
CA ASN A 124 -28.48 13.91 15.45
C ASN A 124 -29.26 15.11 14.85
N ASN A 125 -28.60 15.93 14.03
CA ASN A 125 -29.27 16.96 13.25
C ASN A 125 -29.82 16.36 11.95
N LYS A 126 -31.06 16.71 11.60
CA LYS A 126 -31.66 16.30 10.34
C LYS A 126 -30.89 16.92 9.18
N ILE A 127 -30.50 16.10 8.21
CA ILE A 127 -29.75 16.50 7.01
C ILE A 127 -30.48 16.01 5.76
N GLN A 128 -30.36 16.72 4.65
CA GLN A 128 -30.92 16.22 3.38
C GLN A 128 -29.99 15.17 2.76
N ALA A 129 -30.55 14.16 2.10
CA ALA A 129 -29.78 13.08 1.47
C ALA A 129 -28.73 13.60 0.47
N ILE A 130 -29.08 14.64 -0.29
CA ILE A 130 -28.17 15.26 -1.26
C ILE A 130 -27.03 16.04 -0.59
N GLU A 131 -27.27 16.66 0.56
CA GLU A 131 -26.25 17.38 1.32
C GLU A 131 -25.18 16.41 1.82
N ILE A 132 -25.54 15.17 2.14
CA ILE A 132 -24.59 14.10 2.49
C ILE A 132 -23.61 13.86 1.32
N LEU A 133 -24.13 13.66 0.10
CA LEU A 133 -23.29 13.42 -1.09
C LEU A 133 -22.36 14.60 -1.36
N ASN A 134 -22.86 15.83 -1.21
CA ASN A 134 -22.07 17.03 -1.38
C ASN A 134 -20.98 17.21 -0.33
N GLN A 135 -21.28 16.96 0.95
CA GLN A 135 -20.28 16.99 2.01
C GLN A 135 -19.19 15.94 1.78
N ILE A 136 -19.56 14.73 1.37
CA ILE A 136 -18.61 13.66 1.02
C ILE A 136 -17.74 14.06 -0.17
N TYR A 137 -18.33 14.62 -1.22
CA TYR A 137 -17.59 15.10 -2.40
C TYR A 137 -16.61 16.25 -2.03
N ASP A 138 -17.05 17.17 -1.19
CA ASP A 138 -16.23 18.29 -0.72
C ASP A 138 -15.06 17.83 0.16
N LEU A 139 -15.27 16.79 0.98
CA LEU A 139 -14.23 16.17 1.77
C LEU A 139 -13.25 15.40 0.87
N HIS A 140 -13.76 14.65 -0.11
CA HIS A 140 -12.97 13.89 -1.08
C HIS A 140 -12.04 14.81 -1.88
N THR A 141 -12.56 15.95 -2.33
CA THR A 141 -11.82 16.93 -3.14
C THR A 141 -11.04 17.94 -2.29
N LYS A 142 -11.06 17.85 -0.96
CA LYS A 142 -10.49 18.87 -0.05
C LYS A 142 -9.01 19.13 -0.29
N THR A 143 -8.24 18.09 -0.63
CA THR A 143 -6.81 18.20 -0.99
C THR A 143 -6.55 19.09 -2.20
N SER A 144 -7.49 19.14 -3.14
CA SER A 144 -7.39 19.96 -4.35
C SER A 144 -7.71 21.44 -4.14
N LYS A 145 -8.29 21.80 -2.99
CA LYS A 145 -8.61 23.18 -2.59
C LYS A 145 -7.36 23.88 -2.07
N THR A 146 -7.08 25.10 -2.54
CA THR A 146 -5.79 25.81 -2.37
C THR A 146 -5.31 25.89 -0.92
N PHE A 147 -6.11 26.45 -0.01
CA PHE A 147 -5.74 26.62 1.41
C PHE A 147 -6.41 25.59 2.31
N GLY A 148 -7.69 25.28 2.08
CA GLY A 148 -8.45 24.31 2.90
C GLY A 148 -7.95 22.86 2.87
N GLY A 149 -7.05 22.54 1.92
CA GLY A 149 -6.43 21.22 1.78
C GLY A 149 -5.04 21.08 2.40
N LEU A 150 -4.39 22.15 2.88
CA LEU A 150 -2.97 22.12 3.25
C LEU A 150 -2.65 21.08 4.35
N SER A 151 -3.45 21.03 5.41
CA SER A 151 -3.28 20.05 6.50
C SER A 151 -3.37 18.59 5.98
N LEU A 152 -4.33 18.32 5.09
CA LEU A 152 -4.49 17.01 4.47
C LEU A 152 -3.33 16.68 3.53
N ARG A 153 -2.87 17.64 2.71
CA ARG A 153 -1.70 17.46 1.86
C ARG A 153 -0.44 17.17 2.66
N SER A 154 -0.24 17.85 3.79
CA SER A 154 0.90 17.59 4.68
C SER A 154 0.83 16.17 5.25
N ARG A 155 -0.34 15.72 5.70
CA ARG A 155 -0.55 14.33 6.16
C ARG A 155 -0.31 13.31 5.04
N ILE A 156 -0.73 13.59 3.82
CA ILE A 156 -0.48 12.73 2.64
C ILE A 156 1.01 12.70 2.34
N LEU A 157 1.69 13.85 2.29
CA LEU A 157 3.12 13.93 2.06
C LEU A 157 3.91 13.15 3.12
N GLN A 158 3.52 13.23 4.40
CA GLN A 158 4.13 12.44 5.46
C GLN A 158 3.95 10.93 5.21
N ARG A 159 2.76 10.51 4.77
CA ARG A 159 2.50 9.10 4.39
C ARG A 159 3.28 8.69 3.15
N GLU A 160 3.42 9.55 2.13
CA GLU A 160 4.23 9.30 0.94
C GLU A 160 5.71 9.14 1.30
N ILE A 161 6.24 9.99 2.18
CA ILE A 161 7.61 9.88 2.70
C ILE A 161 7.77 8.54 3.45
N GLN A 162 6.84 8.21 4.34
CA GLN A 162 6.86 6.95 5.08
C GLN A 162 6.73 5.72 4.16
N ALA A 163 5.89 5.79 3.13
CA ALA A 163 5.77 4.76 2.11
C ALA A 163 7.09 4.63 1.33
N GLY A 164 7.70 5.76 0.95
CA GLY A 164 8.98 5.82 0.26
C GLY A 164 10.10 5.19 1.07
N THR A 165 10.18 5.44 2.37
CA THR A 165 11.20 4.82 3.24
C THR A 165 11.00 3.31 3.34
N TYR A 166 9.77 2.81 3.49
CA TYR A 166 9.51 1.36 3.46
C TYR A 166 9.92 0.71 2.14
N LYS A 167 9.61 1.36 1.00
CA LYS A 167 10.00 0.88 -0.32
C LYS A 167 11.52 0.82 -0.48
N GLN A 168 12.23 1.89 -0.10
CA GLN A 168 13.69 1.92 -0.20
C GLN A 168 14.35 0.87 0.68
N LEU A 169 13.89 0.69 1.92
CA LEU A 169 14.38 -0.37 2.80
C LEU A 169 14.12 -1.76 2.21
N ALA A 170 12.95 -1.99 1.60
CA ALA A 170 12.64 -3.26 0.95
C ALA A 170 13.55 -3.51 -0.26
N LEU A 171 13.82 -2.49 -1.08
CA LEU A 171 14.76 -2.58 -2.21
C LEU A 171 16.19 -2.86 -1.75
N LEU A 172 16.64 -2.23 -0.67
CA LEU A 172 17.95 -2.51 -0.07
C LEU A 172 18.06 -3.95 0.42
N LEU A 173 17.01 -4.46 1.07
CA LEU A 173 16.96 -5.86 1.51
C LEU A 173 16.93 -6.84 0.32
N GLN A 174 16.20 -6.54 -0.75
CA GLN A 174 16.22 -7.33 -1.98
C GLN A 174 17.60 -7.34 -2.64
N TRP A 175 18.26 -6.19 -2.69
CA TRP A 175 19.62 -6.09 -3.19
C TRP A 175 20.58 -6.95 -2.36
N PHE A 176 20.46 -6.89 -1.03
CA PHE A 176 21.25 -7.74 -0.14
C PHE A 176 20.94 -9.23 -0.37
N LEU A 177 19.66 -9.60 -0.48
CA LEU A 177 19.23 -10.97 -0.78
C LEU A 177 19.81 -11.46 -2.11
N HIS A 178 19.81 -10.60 -3.13
CA HIS A 178 20.35 -10.93 -4.45
C HIS A 178 21.87 -11.16 -4.40
N ILE A 179 22.59 -10.33 -3.64
CA ILE A 179 24.03 -10.53 -3.43
C ILE A 179 24.28 -11.81 -2.64
N SER A 180 23.52 -12.04 -1.57
CA SER A 180 23.78 -13.15 -0.66
C SER A 180 23.42 -14.50 -1.27
N SER A 181 22.20 -14.62 -1.79
CA SER A 181 21.61 -15.89 -2.22
C SER A 181 21.45 -16.02 -3.74
N GLY A 182 21.62 -14.93 -4.50
CA GLY A 182 21.32 -14.91 -5.94
C GLY A 182 19.84 -14.80 -6.28
N GLU A 183 18.96 -14.89 -5.29
CA GLU A 183 17.52 -14.85 -5.50
C GLU A 183 17.06 -13.48 -6.02
N LYS A 184 16.10 -13.51 -6.95
CA LYS A 184 15.40 -12.32 -7.43
C LYS A 184 13.96 -12.40 -6.94
N VAL A 185 13.56 -11.41 -6.16
CA VAL A 185 12.18 -11.30 -5.66
C VAL A 185 11.52 -10.12 -6.32
N GLN A 186 10.53 -10.41 -7.18
CA GLN A 186 9.68 -9.39 -7.78
C GLN A 186 8.38 -9.27 -6.97
N PHE A 187 8.00 -8.02 -6.71
CA PHE A 187 6.73 -7.67 -6.09
C PHE A 187 5.98 -6.78 -7.06
N ASP A 188 4.89 -7.30 -7.62
CA ASP A 188 4.07 -6.54 -8.57
C ASP A 188 2.89 -5.88 -7.86
N LEU A 189 2.63 -4.64 -8.24
CA LEU A 189 1.44 -3.86 -7.90
C LEU A 189 0.34 -4.17 -8.91
N VAL A 190 -0.82 -4.65 -8.44
CA VAL A 190 -1.95 -5.00 -9.31
C VAL A 190 -2.93 -3.83 -9.40
N GLU A 191 -3.26 -3.36 -10.60
CA GLU A 191 -4.35 -2.41 -10.85
C GLU A 191 -5.69 -3.00 -10.36
N GLN A 192 -6.53 -2.19 -9.71
CA GLN A 192 -7.80 -2.66 -9.16
C GLN A 192 -9.00 -2.05 -9.89
N GLU A 193 -9.83 -2.93 -10.45
CA GLU A 193 -11.20 -2.59 -10.84
C GLU A 193 -12.01 -2.30 -9.56
N VAL A 194 -12.78 -1.21 -9.58
CA VAL A 194 -13.65 -0.84 -8.46
C VAL A 194 -14.78 -1.87 -8.39
N LYS A 195 -14.77 -2.69 -7.34
CA LYS A 195 -15.84 -3.65 -7.08
C LYS A 195 -16.70 -3.19 -5.90
N PRO A 196 -18.03 -3.38 -5.96
CA PRO A 196 -18.95 -2.93 -4.92
C PRO A 196 -18.79 -3.68 -3.58
N GLU A 197 -18.06 -4.80 -3.52
CA GLU A 197 -18.00 -5.63 -2.31
C GLU A 197 -16.74 -5.50 -1.44
N ARG A 198 -16.90 -5.99 -0.20
CA ARG A 198 -15.97 -6.23 0.90
C ARG A 198 -14.71 -7.06 0.55
N SER A 199 -14.14 -6.92 -0.65
CA SER A 199 -12.83 -7.51 -0.91
C SER A 199 -11.84 -6.84 0.04
N ASN A 200 -11.45 -7.62 1.04
CA ASN A 200 -10.24 -7.34 1.78
C ASN A 200 -9.18 -6.97 0.73
N GLN A 201 -8.59 -5.77 0.84
CA GLN A 201 -7.36 -5.39 0.15
C GLN A 201 -6.17 -6.31 0.54
N ARG A 202 -6.42 -7.58 0.91
CA ARG A 202 -5.45 -8.53 1.48
C ARG A 202 -4.59 -9.20 0.43
N ASN A 203 -4.97 -9.20 -0.85
CA ASN A 203 -4.16 -9.77 -1.92
C ASN A 203 -3.62 -8.66 -2.83
N LEU A 204 -2.88 -7.72 -2.24
CA LEU A 204 -2.17 -6.64 -2.95
C LEU A 204 -0.76 -7.03 -3.42
N ILE A 205 -0.34 -8.27 -3.14
CA ILE A 205 1.05 -8.68 -3.30
C ILE A 205 1.09 -10.05 -3.96
N ASN A 206 1.39 -10.09 -5.25
CA ASN A 206 1.93 -11.29 -5.86
C ASN A 206 3.44 -11.25 -5.66
N THR A 207 3.97 -12.23 -4.93
CA THR A 207 5.42 -12.40 -4.76
C THR A 207 5.86 -13.51 -5.71
N ASN A 208 6.52 -13.12 -6.79
CA ASN A 208 7.19 -14.07 -7.67
C ASN A 208 8.64 -14.17 -7.22
N ILE A 209 9.04 -15.35 -6.74
CA ILE A 209 10.41 -15.65 -6.33
C ILE A 209 11.01 -16.54 -7.41
N THR A 210 12.04 -16.02 -8.09
CA THR A 210 12.84 -16.83 -9.01
C THR A 210 14.17 -17.14 -8.32
N GLU A 211 14.38 -18.42 -8.02
CA GLU A 211 15.58 -18.91 -7.36
C GLU A 211 16.61 -19.33 -8.44
N GLU A 212 17.69 -18.58 -8.57
CA GLU A 212 18.86 -19.02 -9.35
C GLU A 212 19.76 -19.86 -8.43
N LYS A 213 20.04 -21.11 -8.79
CA LYS A 213 20.98 -21.94 -8.03
C LYS A 213 22.38 -21.32 -8.11
N PRO A 214 23.05 -21.04 -6.97
CA PRO A 214 24.37 -20.43 -6.99
C PRO A 214 25.41 -21.41 -7.56
N ALA A 215 26.35 -20.87 -8.35
CA ALA A 215 27.49 -21.65 -8.83
C ALA A 215 28.37 -22.08 -7.65
N GLN A 216 28.70 -23.38 -7.59
CA GLN A 216 29.49 -23.97 -6.51
C GLN A 216 30.98 -24.08 -6.90
N ILE A 217 31.86 -24.10 -5.90
CA ILE A 217 33.29 -24.40 -6.02
C ILE A 217 33.73 -25.32 -4.90
N ASN A 218 34.74 -26.14 -5.20
CA ASN A 218 35.48 -26.91 -4.21
C ASN A 218 36.60 -26.03 -3.64
N PHE A 219 36.56 -25.78 -2.33
CA PHE A 219 37.56 -25.01 -1.60
C PHE A 219 38.03 -25.83 -0.41
N PHE A 220 39.30 -26.27 -0.41
CA PHE A 220 39.86 -27.18 0.61
C PHE A 220 39.05 -28.48 0.84
N GLY A 221 38.45 -29.05 -0.22
CA GLY A 221 37.62 -30.26 -0.12
C GLY A 221 36.17 -29.99 0.27
N TYR A 222 35.80 -28.73 0.52
CA TYR A 222 34.47 -28.30 0.89
C TYR A 222 33.74 -27.68 -0.31
N ILE A 223 32.56 -28.21 -0.66
CA ILE A 223 31.74 -27.69 -1.77
C ILE A 223 30.88 -26.55 -1.23
N ILE A 224 31.14 -25.33 -1.70
CA ILE A 224 30.49 -24.10 -1.22
C ILE A 224 30.13 -23.18 -2.39
N ALA A 225 29.14 -22.32 -2.19
CA ALA A 225 28.77 -21.32 -3.18
C ALA A 225 29.90 -20.30 -3.41
N LYS A 226 30.21 -20.00 -4.69
CA LYS A 226 31.25 -19.02 -5.09
C LYS A 226 31.05 -17.66 -4.42
N ARG A 227 29.79 -17.22 -4.31
CA ARG A 227 29.42 -15.91 -3.74
C ARG A 227 29.74 -15.84 -2.25
N THR A 228 29.52 -16.93 -1.51
CA THR A 228 29.80 -17.04 -0.08
C THR A 228 31.30 -16.86 0.19
N ILE A 229 32.16 -17.46 -0.63
CA ILE A 229 33.63 -17.25 -0.55
C ILE A 229 34.00 -15.81 -0.86
N LEU A 230 33.48 -15.24 -1.95
CA LEU A 230 33.78 -13.85 -2.35
C LEU A 230 33.39 -12.87 -1.25
N PHE A 231 32.21 -13.04 -0.67
CA PHE A 231 31.70 -12.16 0.37
C PHE A 231 32.45 -12.34 1.69
N TYR A 232 32.70 -13.59 2.09
CA TYR A 232 33.53 -13.93 3.24
C TYR A 232 34.93 -13.31 3.14
N SER A 233 35.58 -13.41 1.98
CA SER A 233 36.92 -12.86 1.72
C SER A 233 36.91 -11.34 1.74
N SER A 234 35.88 -10.71 1.16
CA SER A 234 35.72 -9.26 1.14
C SER A 234 35.54 -8.70 2.56
N ILE A 235 34.75 -9.36 3.40
CA ILE A 235 34.57 -8.97 4.80
C ILE A 235 35.90 -9.07 5.56
N HIS A 236 36.64 -10.16 5.39
CA HIS A 236 37.95 -10.34 6.02
C HIS A 236 38.97 -9.29 5.56
N LEU A 237 38.95 -8.93 4.27
CA LEU A 237 39.78 -7.85 3.74
C LEU A 237 39.43 -6.50 4.36
N ILE A 238 38.14 -6.19 4.48
CA ILE A 238 37.68 -4.95 5.14
C ILE A 238 38.14 -4.91 6.60
N PHE A 239 37.96 -6.00 7.36
CA PHE A 239 38.42 -6.07 8.75
C PHE A 239 39.93 -5.95 8.86
N TYR A 240 40.68 -6.60 7.98
CA TYR A 240 42.14 -6.49 7.92
C TYR A 240 42.56 -5.02 7.72
N VAL A 241 41.98 -4.34 6.74
CA VAL A 241 42.24 -2.92 6.46
C VAL A 241 41.88 -2.04 7.67
N LEU A 242 40.73 -2.27 8.31
CA LEU A 242 40.31 -1.53 9.50
C LEU A 242 41.27 -1.73 10.68
N PHE A 243 41.68 -2.98 10.96
CA PHE A 243 42.63 -3.28 12.03
C PHE A 243 44.01 -2.69 11.75
N PHE A 244 44.47 -2.74 10.50
CA PHE A 244 45.72 -2.13 10.08
C PHE A 244 45.72 -0.61 10.31
N PHE A 245 44.68 0.10 9.84
CA PHE A 245 44.59 1.55 10.02
C PHE A 245 44.41 1.97 11.49
N LYS A 246 43.67 1.19 12.28
CA LYS A 246 43.47 1.46 13.70
C LYS A 246 44.60 0.97 14.59
N ARG A 247 45.64 0.32 14.01
CA ARG A 247 46.75 -0.33 14.73
C ARG A 247 46.26 -1.23 15.86
N ILE A 248 45.12 -1.88 15.67
CA ILE A 248 44.53 -2.79 16.65
C ILE A 248 45.33 -4.08 16.59
N ASN A 249 46.05 -4.38 17.67
CA ASN A 249 46.81 -5.60 17.80
C ASN A 249 46.06 -6.57 18.73
N ILE A 250 45.63 -7.71 18.20
CA ILE A 250 44.95 -8.76 18.96
C ILE A 250 45.93 -9.95 19.07
N PRO A 251 46.58 -10.17 20.23
CA PRO A 251 47.62 -11.19 20.38
C PRO A 251 47.18 -12.58 19.94
N LEU A 252 45.97 -13.00 20.30
CA LEU A 252 45.41 -14.30 19.93
C LEU A 252 45.27 -14.46 18.41
N LEU A 253 44.81 -13.43 17.72
CA LEU A 253 44.63 -13.47 16.27
C LEU A 253 45.98 -13.57 15.56
N ASN A 254 47.00 -12.86 16.04
CA ASN A 254 48.35 -12.98 15.50
C ASN A 254 48.92 -14.39 15.69
N THR A 255 48.70 -15.03 16.84
CA THR A 255 49.13 -16.41 17.06
C THR A 255 48.47 -17.37 16.08
N ILE A 256 47.16 -17.19 15.81
CA ILE A 256 46.42 -18.00 14.84
C ILE A 256 46.95 -17.77 13.42
N LEU A 257 47.12 -16.50 13.00
CA LEU A 257 47.54 -16.12 11.65
C LEU A 257 49.02 -16.42 11.34
N ASN A 258 49.89 -16.48 12.36
CA ASN A 258 51.31 -16.83 12.20
C ASN A 258 51.56 -18.34 12.09
N ASN A 259 50.54 -19.18 12.30
CA ASN A 259 50.64 -20.63 12.17
C ASN A 259 49.73 -21.12 11.02
N ALA A 260 50.34 -21.74 10.00
CA ALA A 260 49.63 -22.16 8.80
C ALA A 260 48.48 -23.15 9.07
N PHE A 261 48.67 -24.09 10.01
CA PHE A 261 47.64 -25.06 10.38
C PHE A 261 46.47 -24.37 11.11
N LEU A 262 46.78 -23.53 12.10
CA LEU A 262 45.74 -22.79 12.84
C LEU A 262 44.98 -21.80 11.94
N THR A 263 45.67 -21.18 10.99
CA THR A 263 45.04 -20.31 9.98
C THR A 263 44.08 -21.10 9.10
N ALA A 264 44.50 -22.25 8.58
CA ALA A 264 43.63 -23.11 7.77
C ALA A 264 42.40 -23.59 8.55
N LEU A 265 42.60 -24.02 9.81
CA LEU A 265 41.52 -24.44 10.69
C LEU A 265 40.56 -23.29 11.01
N TYR A 266 41.08 -22.11 11.32
CA TYR A 266 40.30 -20.89 11.51
C TYR A 266 39.42 -20.63 10.28
N VAL A 267 40.01 -20.56 9.08
CA VAL A 267 39.29 -20.27 7.84
C VAL A 267 38.19 -21.29 7.56
N ILE A 268 38.47 -22.59 7.72
CA ILE A 268 37.45 -23.63 7.47
C ILE A 268 36.28 -23.49 8.44
N LEU A 269 36.56 -23.35 9.75
CA LEU A 269 35.53 -23.24 10.77
C LEU A 269 34.69 -21.97 10.60
N THR A 270 35.32 -20.82 10.42
CA THR A 270 34.61 -19.55 10.25
C THR A 270 33.86 -19.50 8.93
N LEU A 271 34.39 -20.09 7.84
CA LEU A 271 33.69 -20.18 6.56
C LEU A 271 32.45 -21.08 6.66
N GLY A 272 32.54 -22.23 7.34
CA GLY A 272 31.38 -23.10 7.56
C GLY A 272 30.30 -22.46 8.43
N ILE A 273 30.68 -21.75 9.50
CA ILE A 273 29.74 -20.94 10.30
C ILE A 273 29.13 -19.84 9.43
N PHE A 274 29.94 -19.18 8.61
CA PHE A 274 29.51 -18.09 7.75
C PHE A 274 28.47 -18.56 6.73
N GLU A 275 28.73 -19.67 6.04
CA GLU A 275 27.79 -20.28 5.09
C GLU A 275 26.46 -20.64 5.78
N ASN A 276 26.50 -21.30 6.95
CA ASN A 276 25.28 -21.65 7.69
C ASN A 276 24.50 -20.43 8.22
N ILE A 277 25.11 -19.26 8.30
CA ILE A 277 24.36 -18.03 8.63
C ILE A 277 23.86 -17.40 7.33
N PHE A 278 24.73 -17.27 6.35
CA PHE A 278 24.53 -16.45 5.17
C PHE A 278 23.65 -17.10 4.10
N ASP A 279 23.76 -18.42 3.91
CA ASP A 279 23.04 -19.15 2.87
C ASP A 279 21.75 -19.82 3.39
N THR A 280 21.70 -20.23 4.66
CA THR A 280 20.53 -20.95 5.22
C THR A 280 19.64 -20.09 6.11
N LYS A 281 20.20 -19.26 7.02
CA LYS A 281 19.39 -18.52 8.01
C LYS A 281 19.01 -17.11 7.57
N LEU A 282 19.91 -16.42 6.87
CA LEU A 282 19.74 -15.03 6.48
C LEU A 282 18.71 -14.83 5.38
N PRO A 283 18.62 -15.66 4.31
CA PRO A 283 17.65 -15.44 3.24
C PRO A 283 16.18 -15.51 3.71
N PRO A 284 15.74 -16.50 4.52
CA PRO A 284 14.37 -16.53 5.06
C PRO A 284 14.03 -15.31 5.91
N LEU A 285 14.99 -14.82 6.72
CA LEU A 285 14.81 -13.63 7.55
C LEU A 285 14.64 -12.38 6.69
N ILE A 286 15.48 -12.22 5.67
CA ILE A 286 15.41 -11.09 4.74
C ILE A 286 14.13 -11.13 3.91
N LYS A 287 13.72 -12.30 3.39
CA LYS A 287 12.42 -12.49 2.71
C LYS A 287 11.26 -12.02 3.58
N ASN A 288 11.21 -12.46 4.84
CA ASN A 288 10.15 -12.09 5.78
C ASN A 288 10.14 -10.58 6.08
N CYS A 289 11.31 -9.98 6.33
CA CYS A 289 11.44 -8.54 6.54
C CYS A 289 11.02 -7.73 5.30
N THR A 290 11.45 -8.16 4.12
CA THR A 290 11.11 -7.54 2.83
C THR A 290 9.61 -7.56 2.60
N SER A 291 8.95 -8.71 2.80
CA SER A 291 7.49 -8.85 2.70
C SER A 291 6.75 -7.94 3.67
N LYS A 292 7.21 -7.86 4.93
CA LYS A 292 6.63 -6.94 5.94
C LYS A 292 6.77 -5.47 5.53
N LEU A 293 7.91 -5.08 4.98
CA LEU A 293 8.13 -3.70 4.52
C LEU A 293 7.26 -3.36 3.31
N TRP A 294 7.12 -4.26 2.33
CA TRP A 294 6.19 -4.06 1.22
C TRP A 294 4.75 -3.95 1.70
N LYS A 295 4.32 -4.79 2.64
CA LYS A 295 3.00 -4.67 3.26
C LYS A 295 2.80 -3.32 3.94
N LYS A 296 3.79 -2.81 4.68
CA LYS A 296 3.75 -1.48 5.31
C LYS A 296 3.74 -0.35 4.28
N HIS A 297 4.52 -0.47 3.20
CA HIS A 297 4.51 0.45 2.06
C HIS A 297 3.09 0.56 1.48
N TYR A 298 2.47 -0.57 1.14
CA TYR A 298 1.11 -0.58 0.58
C TYR A 298 0.06 -0.05 1.55
N GLN A 299 0.17 -0.40 2.83
CA GLN A 299 -0.70 0.19 3.85
C GLN A 299 -0.53 1.71 3.96
N ALA A 300 0.68 2.25 3.75
CA ALA A 300 0.88 3.69 3.79
C ALA A 300 0.30 4.39 2.54
N VAL A 301 0.38 3.76 1.36
CA VAL A 301 -0.12 4.29 0.08
C VAL A 301 -1.65 4.20 -0.02
N PHE A 302 -2.24 3.03 0.24
CA PHE A 302 -3.64 2.73 -0.07
C PHE A 302 -4.59 2.87 1.12
N LYS A 303 -4.10 3.24 2.32
CA LYS A 303 -4.98 3.44 3.47
C LYS A 303 -5.84 4.66 3.24
N SER A 304 -7.11 4.41 2.92
CA SER A 304 -8.16 5.41 2.89
C SER A 304 -8.16 6.19 4.20
N ILE A 305 -8.40 7.49 4.09
CA ILE A 305 -8.51 8.34 5.28
C ILE A 305 -9.90 8.08 5.84
N LYS A 306 -9.95 7.44 7.01
CA LYS A 306 -11.15 7.46 7.85
C LYS A 306 -11.33 8.90 8.32
N ILE A 307 -12.50 9.43 8.05
CA ILE A 307 -12.96 10.72 8.60
C ILE A 307 -13.59 10.43 9.94
#